data_AF-A0A2E2C5T9-F1
#
_entry.id   AF-A0A2E2C5T9-F1
#
_cell.length_a   1.000
_cell.length_b   1.000
_cell.length_c   1.000
_cell.angle_alpha   90.00
_cell.angle_beta   90.00
_cell.angle_gamma   90.00
#
_symmetry.space_group_name_H-M   'P 1'
#
loop_
_entity.id
_entity.type
_entity.pdbx_description
1 polymer ?
#
loop_
_entity_poly.entity_id
_entity_poly.type
_entity_poly.pdbx_seq_one_letter_code
_entity_poly.pdbx_strand_id
1 'polypeptide(L)'
;MENIQRLLNIASEGSSANRLTIENVKNWLVDYLASRVDEVSLFPDQEGCDHWDMIAADYDSTDNVQFLAAYFSSSQVTFLAGTGNPQAVRSFAENDFPENVADILPTLSERFSAGNEWTVSLDEVTRWTLG
;
A
#
# COMPACT_ATOMS: atom_id res chain seq x y z
N MET A 1 5.68 10.61 -7.49
CA MET A 1 4.86 9.62 -8.23
C MET A 1 5.64 8.72 -9.19
N GLU A 2 6.70 9.17 -9.87
CA GLU A 2 7.48 8.32 -10.80
C GLU A 2 8.01 7.01 -10.17
N ASN A 3 8.44 7.06 -8.90
CA ASN A 3 8.88 5.86 -8.19
C ASN A 3 7.74 4.86 -7.93
N ILE A 4 6.55 5.33 -7.55
CA ILE A 4 5.35 4.47 -7.43
C ILE A 4 5.02 3.84 -8.78
N GLN A 5 5.03 4.63 -9.86
CA GLN A 5 4.79 4.10 -11.22
C GLN A 5 5.81 3.01 -11.56
N ARG A 6 7.08 3.21 -11.19
CA ARG A 6 8.14 2.23 -11.38
C ARG A 6 7.87 0.95 -10.57
N LEU A 7 7.46 1.08 -9.31
CA LEU A 7 7.10 -0.07 -8.46
C LEU A 7 5.96 -0.88 -9.09
N LEU A 8 4.87 -0.21 -9.48
CA LEU A 8 3.74 -0.86 -10.14
C LEU A 8 4.16 -1.54 -11.45
N ASN A 9 5.00 -0.89 -12.25
CA ASN A 9 5.49 -1.47 -13.50
C ASN A 9 6.35 -2.72 -13.27
N ILE A 10 7.20 -2.73 -12.23
CA ILE A 10 8.02 -3.89 -11.87
C ILE A 10 7.14 -5.04 -11.38
N ALA A 11 6.14 -4.75 -10.56
CA ALA A 11 5.23 -5.75 -10.02
C ALA A 11 4.27 -6.32 -11.08
N SER A 12 4.08 -5.64 -12.21
CA SER A 12 3.08 -6.02 -13.21
C SER A 12 3.44 -7.32 -13.92
N GLU A 13 2.52 -8.30 -13.88
CA GLU A 13 2.63 -9.52 -14.69
C GLU A 13 1.95 -9.33 -16.05
N GLY A 14 2.74 -9.13 -17.09
CA GLY A 14 2.27 -9.15 -18.48
C GLY A 14 1.07 -8.23 -18.77
N SER A 15 0.08 -8.78 -19.47
CA SER A 15 -1.14 -8.08 -19.92
C SER A 15 -2.32 -8.20 -18.95
N SER A 16 -2.07 -8.43 -17.65
CA SER A 16 -3.14 -8.50 -16.65
C SER A 16 -4.05 -7.28 -16.68
N ALA A 17 -5.36 -7.50 -16.55
CA ALA A 17 -6.36 -6.44 -16.41
C ALA A 17 -6.37 -5.83 -14.99
N ASN A 18 -5.84 -6.55 -14.00
CA ASN A 18 -5.77 -6.15 -12.60
C ASN A 18 -4.56 -5.26 -12.34
N ARG A 19 -4.59 -4.04 -12.88
CA ARG A 19 -3.50 -3.08 -12.76
C ARG A 19 -3.95 -1.85 -12.00
N LEU A 20 -3.12 -1.45 -11.03
CA LEU A 20 -3.23 -0.15 -10.39
C LEU A 20 -2.64 0.92 -11.31
N THR A 21 -3.33 2.05 -11.36
CA THR A 21 -2.82 3.27 -11.98
C THR A 21 -2.30 4.22 -10.91
N ILE A 22 -1.49 5.19 -11.33
CA ILE A 22 -1.03 6.28 -10.46
C ILE A 22 -2.20 7.09 -9.91
N GLU A 23 -3.29 7.21 -10.68
CA GLU A 23 -4.51 7.88 -10.25
C GLU A 23 -5.21 7.08 -9.15
N ASN A 24 -5.31 5.75 -9.28
CA ASN A 24 -5.87 4.91 -8.22
C ASN A 24 -5.08 5.07 -6.91
N VAL A 25 -3.74 5.02 -6.99
CA VAL A 25 -2.89 5.18 -5.81
C VAL A 25 -3.02 6.58 -5.21
N LYS A 26 -3.08 7.63 -6.03
CA LYS A 26 -3.24 9.00 -5.54
C LYS A 26 -4.57 9.16 -4.80
N ASN A 27 -5.67 8.72 -5.39
CA ASN A 27 -7.00 8.84 -4.77
C ASN A 27 -7.08 8.06 -3.46
N TRP A 28 -6.56 6.84 -3.44
CA TRP A 28 -6.45 6.05 -2.22
C TRP A 28 -5.64 6.75 -1.13
N LEU A 29 -4.47 7.32 -1.45
CA LEU A 29 -3.66 8.06 -0.48
C LEU A 29 -4.36 9.32 0.04
N VAL A 30 -5.12 10.03 -0.81
CA VAL A 30 -5.94 11.18 -0.39
C VAL A 30 -6.96 10.75 0.65
N ASP A 31 -7.73 9.70 0.35
CA ASP A 31 -8.79 9.20 1.22
C ASP A 31 -8.22 8.65 2.53
N TYR A 32 -7.09 7.94 2.45
CA TYR A 32 -6.38 7.40 3.61
C TYR A 32 -5.90 8.51 4.55
N LEU A 33 -5.17 9.50 4.03
CA LEU A 33 -4.62 10.58 4.84
C LEU A 33 -5.72 11.44 5.47
N ALA A 34 -6.82 11.68 4.76
CA ALA A 34 -7.98 12.38 5.32
C ALA A 34 -8.59 11.60 6.49
N SER A 35 -8.81 10.29 6.30
CA SER A 35 -9.34 9.40 7.35
C SER A 35 -8.40 9.34 8.56
N ARG A 36 -7.09 9.35 8.33
CA ARG A 36 -6.08 9.31 9.40
C ARG A 36 -6.08 10.58 10.25
N VAL A 37 -6.30 11.74 9.63
CA VAL A 37 -6.45 13.01 10.37
C VAL A 37 -7.67 12.97 11.29
N ASP A 38 -8.80 12.46 10.80
CA ASP A 38 -10.01 12.30 11.59
C ASP A 38 -9.81 11.29 12.73
N GLU A 39 -9.15 10.16 12.46
CA GLU A 39 -8.85 9.13 13.45
C GLU A 39 -7.94 9.65 14.57
N VAL A 40 -6.83 10.31 14.24
CA VAL A 40 -5.91 10.88 15.24
C VAL A 40 -6.60 11.97 16.07
N SER A 41 -7.53 12.72 15.48
CA SER A 41 -8.33 13.72 16.22
C SER A 41 -9.25 13.06 17.26
N LEU A 42 -9.73 11.84 17.00
CA LEU A 42 -10.55 11.06 17.92
C LEU A 42 -9.71 10.25 18.92
N PHE A 43 -8.51 9.81 18.50
CA PHE A 43 -7.60 8.97 19.27
C PHE A 43 -6.17 9.54 19.25
N PRO A 44 -5.88 10.62 20.01
CA PRO A 44 -4.58 11.29 19.96
C PRO A 44 -3.40 10.39 20.33
N ASP A 45 -3.62 9.38 21.17
CA ASP A 45 -2.59 8.41 21.56
C ASP A 45 -2.12 7.52 20.38
N GLN A 46 -2.80 7.57 19.22
CA GLN A 46 -2.39 6.91 17.98
C GLN A 46 -1.47 7.78 17.12
N GLU A 47 -1.25 9.06 17.48
CA GLU A 47 -0.39 9.95 16.73
C GLU A 47 1.05 9.42 16.69
N GLY A 48 1.62 9.33 15.48
CA GLY A 48 2.99 8.87 15.28
C GLY A 48 3.20 7.36 15.50
N CYS A 49 2.17 6.60 15.88
CA CYS A 49 2.24 5.14 15.89
C CYS A 49 2.38 4.59 14.47
N ASP A 50 3.21 3.57 14.33
CA ASP A 50 3.39 2.86 13.08
C ASP A 50 2.10 2.14 12.69
N HIS A 51 1.77 2.19 11.41
CA HIS A 51 0.55 1.61 10.85
C HIS A 51 0.78 1.27 9.38
N TRP A 52 -0.17 0.57 8.77
CA TRP A 52 -0.08 0.21 7.37
C TRP A 52 -1.45 0.23 6.72
N ASP A 53 -1.48 0.36 5.41
CA ASP A 53 -2.66 0.17 4.59
C ASP A 53 -2.28 -0.40 3.22
N MET A 54 -3.25 -0.94 2.50
CA MET A 54 -3.03 -1.55 1.19
C MET A 54 -4.21 -1.33 0.26
N ILE A 55 -3.89 -1.03 -1.00
CA ILE A 55 -4.83 -1.07 -2.12
C ILE A 55 -4.49 -2.22 -3.05
N ALA A 56 -5.51 -2.90 -3.58
CA ALA A 56 -5.37 -3.92 -4.62
C ALA A 56 -6.35 -3.65 -5.78
N ALA A 57 -5.95 -4.03 -6.99
CA ALA A 57 -6.82 -4.05 -8.16
C ALA A 57 -7.33 -5.48 -8.39
N ASP A 58 -8.61 -5.73 -8.17
CA ASP A 58 -9.24 -7.06 -8.18
C ASP A 58 -10.43 -7.18 -9.16
N TYR A 59 -10.39 -6.42 -10.26
CA TYR A 59 -11.47 -6.37 -11.26
C TYR A 59 -11.78 -7.74 -11.90
N ASP A 60 -10.76 -8.56 -12.16
CA ASP A 60 -10.87 -9.93 -12.66
C ASP A 60 -10.43 -10.92 -11.57
N SER A 61 -11.39 -11.62 -10.97
CA SER A 61 -11.13 -12.60 -9.91
C SER A 61 -10.38 -13.86 -10.36
N THR A 62 -10.18 -14.03 -11.68
CA THR A 62 -9.50 -15.20 -12.26
C THR A 62 -8.01 -14.97 -12.51
N ASP A 63 -7.57 -13.71 -12.50
CA ASP A 63 -6.17 -13.32 -12.68
C ASP A 63 -5.55 -12.91 -11.33
N ASN A 64 -4.22 -12.87 -11.26
CA ASN A 64 -3.53 -12.31 -10.11
C ASN A 64 -3.93 -10.83 -9.94
N VAL A 65 -4.01 -10.37 -8.69
CA VAL A 65 -4.22 -8.95 -8.38
C VAL A 65 -2.88 -8.27 -8.26
N GLN A 66 -2.80 -7.02 -8.74
CA GLN A 66 -1.72 -6.12 -8.36
C GLN A 66 -2.11 -5.36 -7.09
N PHE A 67 -1.20 -5.29 -6.14
CA PHE A 67 -1.37 -4.51 -4.92
C PHE A 67 -0.24 -3.50 -4.72
N LEU A 68 -0.54 -2.49 -3.89
CA LEU A 68 0.43 -1.57 -3.32
C LEU A 68 0.15 -1.46 -1.81
N ALA A 69 1.12 -1.85 -1.01
CA ALA A 69 1.10 -1.64 0.44
C ALA A 69 1.91 -0.39 0.79
N ALA A 70 1.45 0.34 1.81
CA ALA A 70 2.16 1.44 2.42
C ALA A 70 2.32 1.18 3.91
N TYR A 71 3.57 1.16 4.37
CA TYR A 71 3.94 1.18 5.78
C TYR A 71 4.24 2.61 6.18
N PHE A 72 3.55 3.11 7.19
CA PHE A 72 3.73 4.44 7.72
C PHE A 72 4.44 4.35 9.06
N SER A 73 5.54 5.08 9.18
CA SER A 73 6.17 5.40 10.45
C SER A 73 5.99 6.88 10.77
N SER A 74 6.41 7.30 11.96
CA SER A 74 6.30 8.68 12.46
C SER A 74 6.64 9.81 11.46
N SER A 75 7.54 9.58 10.48
CA SER A 75 7.92 10.62 9.49
C SER A 75 8.12 10.09 8.07
N GLN A 76 7.94 8.79 7.84
CA GLN A 76 8.26 8.16 6.57
C GLN A 76 7.15 7.20 6.14
N VAL A 77 7.06 7.01 4.83
CA VAL A 77 6.20 5.99 4.23
C VAL A 77 7.07 5.10 3.35
N THR A 78 6.99 3.80 3.56
CA THR A 78 7.63 2.80 2.72
C THR A 78 6.56 2.09 1.89
N PHE A 79 6.71 2.16 0.57
CA PHE A 79 5.82 1.53 -0.38
C PHE A 79 6.40 0.20 -0.88
N LEU A 80 5.54 -0.80 -1.02
CA LEU A 80 5.85 -2.09 -1.65
C LEU A 80 4.74 -2.43 -2.65
N ALA A 81 5.11 -2.72 -3.89
CA ALA A 81 4.16 -3.21 -4.89
C ALA A 81 4.42 -4.69 -5.18
N GLY A 82 3.36 -5.45 -5.42
CA GLY A 82 3.46 -6.85 -5.77
C GLY A 82 2.24 -7.38 -6.48
N THR A 83 2.27 -8.67 -6.78
CA THR A 83 1.15 -9.43 -7.33
C THR A 83 0.93 -10.73 -6.56
N GLY A 84 -0.31 -11.20 -6.58
CA GLY A 84 -0.67 -12.45 -5.93
C GLY A 84 -2.09 -12.90 -6.25
N ASN A 85 -2.44 -14.10 -5.80
CA ASN A 85 -3.81 -14.60 -5.92
C ASN A 85 -4.79 -13.68 -5.15
N PRO A 86 -5.96 -13.32 -5.74
CA PRO A 86 -6.91 -12.40 -5.11
C PRO A 86 -7.35 -12.81 -3.70
N GLN A 87 -7.65 -14.10 -3.48
CA GLN A 87 -8.11 -14.58 -2.18
C GLN A 87 -6.99 -14.49 -1.14
N ALA A 88 -5.75 -14.82 -1.50
CA ALA A 88 -4.61 -14.75 -0.60
C ALA A 88 -4.26 -13.30 -0.23
N VAL A 89 -4.25 -12.39 -1.20
CA VAL A 89 -3.99 -10.95 -0.95
C VAL A 89 -5.07 -10.36 -0.05
N ARG A 90 -6.35 -10.69 -0.30
CA ARG A 90 -7.46 -10.26 0.55
C ARG A 90 -7.37 -10.82 1.97
N SER A 91 -7.07 -12.11 2.10
CA SER A 91 -6.91 -12.76 3.42
C SER A 91 -5.79 -12.09 4.23
N PHE A 92 -4.69 -11.73 3.57
CA PHE A 92 -3.61 -10.96 4.19
C PHE A 92 -4.07 -9.57 4.64
N ALA A 93 -4.84 -8.85 3.82
CA ALA A 93 -5.36 -7.53 4.15
C ALA A 93 -6.29 -7.53 5.37
N GLU A 94 -7.08 -8.60 5.53
CA GLU A 94 -8.17 -8.65 6.50
C GLU A 94 -7.79 -9.35 7.81
N ASN A 95 -7.01 -10.44 7.77
CA ASN A 95 -6.82 -11.31 8.95
C ASN A 95 -5.43 -11.97 9.08
N ASP A 96 -4.72 -12.22 7.99
CA ASP A 96 -3.48 -13.02 8.01
C ASP A 96 -2.18 -12.20 8.14
N PHE A 97 -2.31 -10.91 8.45
CA PHE A 97 -1.19 -10.02 8.70
C PHE A 97 -0.53 -10.29 10.07
N PRO A 98 0.81 -10.13 10.21
CA PRO A 98 1.50 -10.26 11.49
C PRO A 98 0.98 -9.28 12.56
N GLU A 99 1.03 -9.70 13.83
CA GLU A 99 0.64 -8.84 14.97
C GLU A 99 1.54 -7.60 15.10
N ASN A 100 2.80 -7.72 14.73
CA ASN A 100 3.77 -6.63 14.73
C ASN A 100 3.77 -5.93 13.36
N VAL A 101 3.43 -4.65 13.36
CA VAL A 101 3.31 -3.83 12.13
C VAL A 101 4.63 -3.75 11.36
N ALA A 102 5.78 -3.77 12.06
CA ALA A 102 7.10 -3.74 11.41
C ALA A 102 7.37 -4.96 10.50
N ASP A 103 6.64 -6.06 10.70
CA ASP A 103 6.83 -7.30 9.96
C ASP A 103 5.94 -7.39 8.70
N ILE A 104 5.10 -6.38 8.43
CA ILE A 104 4.14 -6.38 7.30
C ILE A 104 4.85 -6.47 5.94
N LEU A 105 5.78 -5.55 5.64
CA LEU A 105 6.46 -5.53 4.34
C LEU A 105 7.36 -6.75 4.11
N PRO A 106 8.16 -7.21 5.11
CA PRO A 106 8.89 -8.47 5.00
C PRO A 106 7.97 -9.65 4.70
N THR A 107 6.85 -9.78 5.43
CA THR A 107 5.91 -10.88 5.23
C THR A 107 5.26 -10.83 3.84
N LEU A 108 4.88 -9.64 3.35
CA LEU A 108 4.37 -9.47 1.99
C LEU A 108 5.40 -9.90 0.94
N SER A 109 6.66 -9.52 1.13
CA SER A 109 7.76 -9.85 0.21
C SER A 109 8.07 -11.36 0.18
N GLU A 110 7.86 -12.06 1.29
CA GLU A 110 8.02 -13.52 1.36
C GLU A 110 6.83 -14.28 0.78
N ARG A 111 5.60 -13.79 0.99
CA ARG A 111 4.37 -14.51 0.61
C ARG A 111 3.92 -14.26 -0.82
N PHE A 112 4.27 -13.11 -1.40
CA PHE A 112 3.77 -12.68 -2.70
C PHE A 112 4.91 -12.34 -3.67
N SER A 113 4.58 -12.21 -4.95
CA SER A 113 5.53 -11.74 -5.97
C SER A 113 5.68 -10.23 -5.83
N ALA A 114 6.53 -9.79 -4.91
CA ALA A 114 6.75 -8.38 -4.61
C ALA A 114 8.06 -7.85 -5.21
N GLY A 115 8.04 -6.59 -5.62
CA GLY A 115 9.21 -5.87 -6.13
C GLY A 115 10.05 -5.25 -5.02
N ASN A 116 10.86 -4.25 -5.39
CA ASN A 116 11.62 -3.48 -4.41
C ASN A 116 10.70 -2.59 -3.57
N GLU A 117 11.19 -2.18 -2.40
CA GLU A 117 10.58 -1.14 -1.59
C GLU A 117 11.05 0.26 -2.03
N TRP A 118 10.24 1.27 -1.73
CA TRP A 118 10.64 2.67 -1.84
C TRP A 118 10.15 3.48 -0.66
N THR A 119 11.09 4.06 0.09
CA THR A 119 10.82 4.91 1.25
C THR A 119 10.89 6.38 0.88
N VAL A 120 9.98 7.18 1.42
CA VAL A 120 9.86 8.62 1.22
C VAL A 120 9.37 9.29 2.51
N SER A 121 9.53 10.61 2.66
CA SER A 121 8.95 11.30 3.80
C SER A 121 7.43 11.41 3.70
N LEU A 122 6.76 11.37 4.86
CA LEU A 122 5.31 11.59 4.95
C LEU A 122 4.92 12.97 4.40
N ASP A 123 5.73 14.00 4.67
CA ASP A 123 5.54 15.35 4.12
C ASP A 123 5.54 15.40 2.58
N GLU A 124 6.34 14.57 1.93
CA GLU A 124 6.35 14.49 0.47
C GLU A 124 5.11 13.76 -0.06
N VAL A 125 4.66 12.68 0.60
CA VAL A 125 3.40 12.01 0.26
C VAL A 125 2.22 12.97 0.41
N THR A 126 2.14 13.71 1.52
CA THR A 126 1.09 14.71 1.77
C THR A 126 1.09 15.82 0.72
N ARG A 127 2.27 16.28 0.27
CA ARG A 127 2.34 17.28 -0.82
C ARG A 127 1.81 16.73 -2.14
N TRP A 128 1.98 15.44 -2.42
CA TRP A 128 1.46 14.83 -3.65
C TRP A 128 -0.05 14.68 -3.66
N THR A 129 -0.66 14.48 -2.49
CA THR A 129 -2.10 14.33 -2.36
C THR A 129 -2.84 15.67 -2.38
N LEU A 130 -2.17 16.77 -1.99
CA LEU A 130 -2.75 18.12 -1.96
C LEU A 130 -2.59 18.93 -3.27
N GLY A 131 -1.69 18.53 -4.17
CA GLY A 131 -1.43 19.20 -5.46
C GLY A 131 -2.13 18.52 -6.62
#